data_AF-A0A914H6Y2-F1
#
_entry.id   AF-A0A914H6Y2-F1
#
_cell.length_a   1.000
_cell.length_b   1.000
_cell.length_c   1.000
_cell.angle_alpha   90.00
_cell.angle_beta   90.00
_cell.angle_gamma   90.00
#
_symmetry.space_group_name_H-M   'P 1'
#
loop_
_entity.id
_entity.type
_entity.pdbx_description
1 polymer ?
#
loop_
_entity_poly.entity_id
_entity_poly.type
_entity_poly.pdbx_seq_one_letter_code
_entity_poly.pdbx_strand_id
1 'polypeptide(L)'
;MLLAWLTFDDTLDSVVDAFRSTNYGFSRMHIVNSTHLYLEQTIAADETIEDYFWLVKNHHGPYESTDRKRLRRHGTYVPQNYCHHPSQCNKIVANSQL
;
A
#
# COMPACT_ATOMS: atom_id res chain seq x y z
N MET A 1 15.08 -14.27 15.89
CA MET A 1 14.11 -15.05 15.10
C MET A 1 12.85 -15.22 15.94
N LEU A 2 11.83 -14.40 15.69
CA LEU A 2 10.50 -14.53 16.28
C LEU A 2 9.49 -14.30 15.16
N LEU A 3 8.68 -15.32 14.88
CA LEU A 3 7.58 -15.30 13.92
C LEU A 3 6.34 -14.78 14.65
N ALA A 4 5.77 -13.66 14.20
CA ALA A 4 4.46 -13.19 14.66
C ALA A 4 3.40 -13.54 13.61
N TRP A 5 2.44 -14.37 14.02
CA TRP A 5 1.24 -14.70 13.28
C TRP A 5 0.20 -13.60 13.53
N LEU A 6 -0.35 -12.99 12.47
CA LEU A 6 -1.48 -12.06 12.59
C LEU A 6 -2.79 -12.82 12.38
N THR A 7 -3.53 -13.06 13.47
CA THR A 7 -4.94 -13.45 13.41
C THR A 7 -5.80 -12.21 13.33
N PHE A 8 -6.65 -12.18 12.31
CA PHE A 8 -7.64 -11.13 12.02
C PHE A 8 -8.87 -11.38 12.92
N ASP A 9 -9.04 -10.60 13.99
CA ASP A 9 -10.23 -10.61 14.85
C ASP A 9 -10.85 -9.20 14.89
N ASP A 10 -12.16 -9.11 14.64
CA ASP A 10 -12.91 -7.94 14.17
C ASP A 10 -13.58 -7.15 15.32
N THR A 11 -12.87 -6.76 16.38
CA THR A 11 -13.41 -5.79 17.36
C THR A 11 -12.35 -4.84 17.89
N LEU A 12 -12.50 -3.54 17.60
CA LEU A 12 -11.69 -2.40 18.05
C LEU A 12 -10.22 -2.44 17.64
N ASP A 13 -9.86 -1.74 16.56
CA ASP A 13 -8.76 -0.76 16.62
C ASP A 13 -8.56 -0.01 15.29
N SER A 14 -8.29 1.29 15.38
CA SER A 14 -7.83 2.14 14.28
C SER A 14 -6.36 1.85 13.91
N VAL A 15 -5.96 0.59 13.84
CA VAL A 15 -4.54 0.19 13.80
C VAL A 15 -4.29 -0.70 12.60
N VAL A 16 -4.31 -0.09 11.41
CA VAL A 16 -3.63 -0.67 10.24
C VAL A 16 -2.49 0.28 9.86
N ASP A 17 -1.44 0.26 10.68
CA ASP A 17 -0.17 0.92 10.41
C ASP A 17 0.92 -0.15 10.59
N ALA A 18 1.56 -0.55 9.48
CA ALA A 18 2.61 -1.55 9.52
C ALA A 18 3.93 -0.93 10.02
N PHE A 19 4.21 0.30 9.62
CA PHE A 19 5.33 1.13 10.08
C PHE A 19 5.13 2.58 9.61
N ARG A 20 5.30 3.55 10.51
CA ARG A 20 5.26 4.97 10.18
C ARG A 20 6.41 5.72 10.83
N SER A 21 7.22 6.36 9.99
CA SER A 21 8.22 7.34 10.42
C SER A 21 7.81 8.77 10.07
N THR A 22 8.29 9.72 10.87
CA THR A 22 8.23 11.16 10.60
C THR A 22 9.51 11.71 9.99
N ASN A 23 10.55 10.87 9.83
CA ASN A 23 11.82 11.29 9.29
C ASN A 23 11.71 11.56 7.78
N TYR A 24 12.36 12.63 7.34
CA TYR A 24 12.40 12.96 5.92
C TYR A 24 13.38 12.02 5.20
N GLY A 25 12.92 11.42 4.11
CA GLY A 25 13.65 10.38 3.41
C GLY A 25 13.10 10.09 2.03
N PHE A 26 13.67 9.08 1.39
CA PHE A 26 13.22 8.57 0.10
C PHE A 26 13.20 7.04 0.12
N SER A 27 12.41 6.45 -0.77
CA SER A 27 12.32 5.00 -0.91
C SER A 27 13.11 4.51 -2.12
N ARG A 28 13.81 3.39 -1.97
CA ARG A 28 14.49 2.67 -3.05
C ARG A 28 13.77 1.36 -3.30
N MET A 29 13.58 1.03 -4.58
CA MET A 29 12.90 -0.18 -5.01
C MET A 29 13.80 -0.98 -5.94
N HIS A 30 14.04 -2.24 -5.58
CA HIS A 30 14.86 -3.18 -6.35
C HIS A 30 14.01 -4.36 -6.80
N ILE A 31 13.82 -4.49 -8.12
CA ILE A 31 13.13 -5.64 -8.73
C ILE A 31 14.19 -6.71 -8.97
N VAL A 32 14.18 -7.77 -8.17
CA VAL A 32 15.22 -8.80 -8.20
C VAL A 32 14.89 -9.91 -9.19
N ASN A 33 13.63 -10.32 -9.23
CA ASN A 33 13.14 -11.30 -10.19
C ASN A 33 11.65 -11.06 -10.46
N SER A 34 11.01 -11.97 -11.20
CA SER A 34 9.60 -11.84 -11.51
C SER A 34 8.73 -11.76 -10.27
N THR A 35 9.08 -12.44 -9.17
CA THR A 35 8.24 -12.61 -7.98
C THR A 35 8.65 -11.77 -6.77
N HIS A 36 9.90 -11.30 -6.69
CA HIS A 36 10.46 -10.62 -5.54
C HIS A 36 10.84 -9.18 -5.87
N LEU A 37 10.26 -8.27 -5.10
CA LEU A 37 10.55 -6.84 -5.11
C LEU A 37 10.99 -6.46 -3.70
N TYR A 38 12.16 -5.84 -3.59
CA TYR A 38 12.68 -5.28 -2.35
C TYR A 38 12.38 -3.78 -2.31
N LEU A 39 11.85 -3.31 -1.18
CA LEU A 39 11.60 -1.89 -0.96
C LEU A 39 12.21 -1.49 0.38
N GLU A 40 12.95 -0.39 0.38
CA GLU A 40 13.54 0.18 1.58
C GLU A 40 13.30 1.69 1.63
N GLN A 41 13.12 2.22 2.83
CA GLN A 41 13.04 3.64 3.12
C GLN A 41 14.36 4.08 3.76
N THR A 42 14.92 5.18 3.25
CA THR A 42 16.21 5.71 3.69
C THR A 42 16.04 7.15 4.13
N ILE A 43 16.59 7.48 5.31
CA ILE A 43 16.57 8.83 5.86
C ILE A 43 17.54 9.70 5.06
N ALA A 44 17.09 10.88 4.63
CA ALA A 44 17.89 11.76 3.77
C ALA A 44 19.05 12.45 4.52
N ALA A 45 18.95 12.55 5.85
CA ALA A 45 19.91 13.27 6.68
C ALA A 45 21.22 12.50 6.91
N ASP A 46 21.14 11.18 7.05
CA ASP A 46 22.28 10.32 7.41
C ASP A 46 22.42 9.07 6.52
N GLU A 47 21.57 8.96 5.49
CA GLU A 47 21.52 7.84 4.54
C GLU A 47 21.29 6.47 5.21
N THR A 48 20.72 6.46 6.41
CA THR A 48 20.41 5.21 7.13
C THR A 48 19.11 4.59 6.63
N ILE A 49 19.07 3.26 6.58
CA ILE A 49 17.86 2.51 6.24
C ILE A 49 16.97 2.49 7.49
N GLU A 50 15.75 2.99 7.35
CA GLU A 50 14.78 3.09 8.43
C GLU A 50 13.79 1.92 8.43
N ASP A 51 13.29 1.57 7.25
CA ASP A 51 12.40 0.43 7.05
C ASP A 51 12.74 -0.31 5.76
N TYR A 52 12.48 -1.61 5.73
CA TYR A 52 12.59 -2.41 4.53
C TYR A 52 11.71 -3.65 4.58
N PHE A 53 11.21 -4.05 3.42
CA PHE A 53 10.48 -5.31 3.29
C PHE A 53 10.60 -5.90 1.89
N TRP A 54 10.26 -7.18 1.79
CA TRP A 54 10.13 -7.90 0.54
C TRP A 54 8.66 -8.05 0.18
N LEU A 55 8.29 -7.56 -0.99
CA LEU A 55 7.04 -7.89 -1.62
C LEU A 55 7.24 -9.14 -2.49
N VAL A 56 6.64 -10.25 -2.04
CA VAL A 56 6.65 -11.52 -2.78
C VAL A 56 5.29 -11.74 -3.43
N LYS A 57 5.26 -11.82 -4.75
CA LYS A 57 4.09 -12.13 -5.55
C LYS A 57 4.38 -13.39 -6.36
N ASN A 58 3.74 -14.50 -6.02
CA ASN A 58 3.99 -15.78 -6.71
C ASN A 58 3.31 -15.86 -8.07
N HIS A 59 2.21 -15.12 -8.28
CA HIS A 59 1.43 -15.14 -9.50
C HIS A 59 1.23 -13.72 -10.05
N HIS A 60 1.70 -13.50 -11.27
CA HIS A 60 1.56 -12.23 -11.98
C HIS A 60 0.50 -12.38 -13.07
N GLY A 61 -0.51 -11.51 -13.05
CA GLY A 61 -1.58 -11.53 -14.03
C GLY A 61 -2.73 -10.60 -13.65
N PRO A 62 -3.73 -10.46 -14.53
CA PRO A 62 -4.98 -9.78 -14.20
C PRO A 62 -5.65 -10.42 -12.99
N TYR A 63 -6.28 -9.61 -12.14
CA TYR A 63 -7.07 -10.11 -11.02
C TYR A 63 -8.26 -10.92 -11.51
N GLU A 64 -8.44 -12.11 -10.94
CA GLU A 64 -9.56 -12.99 -11.29
C GLU A 64 -10.88 -12.52 -10.64
N SER A 65 -11.97 -13.17 -11.03
CA SER A 65 -13.28 -12.91 -10.42
C SER A 65 -13.31 -13.15 -8.91
N THR A 66 -12.51 -14.10 -8.42
CA THR A 66 -12.32 -14.45 -7.01
C THR A 66 -11.60 -13.33 -6.26
N ASP A 67 -10.53 -12.79 -6.83
CA ASP A 67 -9.79 -11.65 -6.28
C ASP A 67 -10.67 -10.41 -6.20
N ARG A 68 -11.45 -10.12 -7.25
CA ARG A 68 -12.42 -9.03 -7.23
C ARG A 68 -13.47 -9.19 -6.14
N LYS A 69 -13.94 -10.43 -5.88
CA LYS A 69 -14.87 -10.70 -4.77
C LYS A 69 -14.22 -10.45 -3.41
N ARG A 70 -12.94 -10.81 -3.23
CA ARG A 70 -12.18 -10.53 -2.01
C ARG A 70 -11.96 -9.04 -1.81
N LEU A 71 -11.51 -8.32 -2.85
CA LEU A 71 -11.32 -6.87 -2.83
C LEU A 71 -12.64 -6.13 -2.55
N ARG A 72 -13.78 -6.63 -3.02
CA ARG A 72 -15.10 -6.06 -2.68
C ARG A 72 -15.51 -6.28 -1.22
N ARG A 73 -15.01 -7.34 -0.57
CA ARG A 73 -15.34 -7.65 0.83
C ARG A 73 -14.41 -6.94 1.81
N HIS A 74 -13.11 -6.91 1.52
CA HIS A 74 -12.07 -6.44 2.45
C HIS A 74 -11.31 -5.20 1.96
N GLY A 75 -11.39 -4.88 0.67
CA GLY A 75 -10.69 -3.75 0.10
C GLY A 75 -11.46 -2.45 0.28
N THR A 76 -10.71 -1.35 0.41
CA THR A 76 -11.28 0.00 0.36
C THR A 76 -11.51 0.40 -1.10
N TYR A 77 -12.76 0.63 -1.48
CA TYR A 77 -13.08 1.15 -2.80
C TYR A 77 -12.74 2.64 -2.87
N VAL A 78 -11.75 2.98 -3.69
CA VAL A 78 -11.38 4.36 -3.99
C VAL A 78 -11.98 4.72 -5.36
N PRO A 79 -13.00 5.58 -5.42
CA PRO A 79 -13.62 5.95 -6.70
C PRO A 79 -12.65 6.80 -7.53
N GLN A 80 -12.84 6.82 -8.86
CA GLN A 80 -11.98 7.59 -9.76
C GLN A 80 -12.00 9.10 -9.49
N ASN A 81 -13.07 9.60 -8.86
CA ASN A 81 -13.20 10.99 -8.41
C ASN A 81 -12.75 11.19 -6.96
N TYR A 82 -12.02 10.24 -6.36
CA TYR A 82 -11.54 10.37 -4.99
C TYR A 82 -10.56 11.53 -4.87
N CYS A 83 -10.80 12.35 -3.85
CA CYS A 83 -10.07 13.56 -3.57
C CYS A 83 -9.72 13.59 -2.10
N HIS A 84 -8.42 13.53 -1.78
CA HIS A 84 -7.98 13.61 -0.38
C HIS A 84 -8.02 15.05 0.14
N HIS A 85 -7.82 16.06 -0.72
CA HIS A 85 -7.83 17.46 -0.34
C HIS A 85 -8.85 18.25 -1.17
N PRO A 86 -10.09 18.46 -0.67
CA PRO A 86 -11.19 19.04 -1.44
C PRO A 86 -10.88 20.39 -2.12
N SER A 87 -9.97 21.17 -1.53
CA SER A 87 -9.52 22.47 -2.07
C SER A 87 -8.58 22.36 -3.28
N GLN A 88 -7.93 21.21 -3.48
CA GLN A 88 -6.93 20.99 -4.54
C GLN A 88 -7.48 20.12 -5.70
N CYS A 89 -8.71 19.63 -5.59
CA CYS A 89 -9.31 18.84 -6.65
C CYS A 89 -9.93 19.73 -7.71
N ASN A 90 -9.43 19.60 -8.94
CA ASN A 90 -10.03 20.24 -10.09
C ASN A 90 -11.47 19.71 -10.27
N LYS A 91 -12.43 20.64 -10.25
CA LYS A 91 -13.87 20.36 -10.39
C LYS A 91 -14.28 19.70 -11.73
N ILE A 92 -13.32 19.42 -12.60
CA ILE A 92 -13.53 18.92 -13.97
C ILE A 92 -13.79 17.39 -13.98
N VAL A 93 -13.36 16.65 -12.96
CA VAL A 93 -13.59 15.18 -12.87
C VAL A 93 -15.01 14.83 -12.36
N ALA A 94 -15.78 15.82 -11.92
CA ALA A 94 -17.15 15.60 -11.44
C ALA A 94 -18.16 15.21 -12.55
N ASN A 95 -17.77 15.31 -13.84
CA ASN A 95 -18.66 15.05 -14.98
C ASN A 95 -18.24 13.87 -15.88
N SER A 96 -17.22 13.08 -15.51
CA SER A 96 -16.92 11.85 -16.25
C SER A 96 -17.73 10.68 -15.70
N GLN A 97 -19.06 10.78 -15.79
CA GLN A 97 -19.94 9.62 -15.85
C GLN A 97 -20.12 9.27 -17.33
N LEU A 98 -19.42 8.22 -17.77
CA LEU A 98 -19.83 7.38 -18.89
C LEU A 98 -19.96 5.95 -18.38
#